data_AF-Q0ABC7-F1
#
_entry.id   AF-Q0ABC7-F1
#
_cell.length_a   1.000
_cell.length_b   1.000
_cell.length_c   1.000
_cell.angle_alpha   90.00
_cell.angle_beta   90.00
_cell.angle_gamma   90.00
#
_symmetry.space_group_name_H-M   'P 1'
#
loop_
_entity.id
_entity.type
_entity.pdbx_description
1 polymer ?
#
loop_
_entity_poly.entity_id
_entity_poly.type
_entity_poly.pdbx_seq_one_letter_code
_entity_poly.pdbx_strand_id
1 'polypeptide(L)' 'MARWNHPGPYSYTVRELENGSIEVEQAGALLVPAKPTLRGLARRLHLSLLNSNGNPLNTRQLGSQIIKSLSEV' A
#
# COMPACT_ATOMS: atom_id res chain seq x y z
N MET A 1 -8.91 1.78 -9.87
CA MET A 1 -7.54 2.27 -9.62
C MET A 1 -7.66 3.55 -8.81
N ALA A 2 -7.13 3.58 -7.58
CA ALA A 2 -7.16 4.78 -6.74
C ALA A 2 -5.83 5.53 -6.90
N ARG A 3 -5.90 6.82 -7.26
CA ARG A 3 -4.75 7.72 -7.41
C ARG A 3 -4.82 8.78 -6.32
N TRP A 4 -3.86 8.81 -5.41
CA TRP A 4 -3.75 9.86 -4.40
C TRP A 4 -2.94 11.05 -4.95
N ASN A 5 -3.50 12.25 -4.91
CA ASN A 5 -2.89 13.48 -5.43
C ASN A 5 -2.51 14.42 -4.27
N HIS A 6 -1.31 14.26 -3.71
CA HIS A 6 -0.71 15.21 -2.77
C HIS A 6 0.18 16.20 -3.55
N PRO A 7 0.20 17.51 -3.24
CA PRO A 7 1.16 18.47 -3.82
C PRO A 7 2.56 18.20 -3.26
N GLY A 8 3.24 17.21 -3.83
CA GLY A 8 4.62 16.84 -3.50
C GLY A 8 5.10 15.73 -4.44
N PRO A 9 6.41 15.58 -4.66
CA PRO A 9 7.00 14.72 -5.70
C PRO A 9 6.86 13.20 -5.46
N TYR A 10 5.98 12.76 -4.54
CA TYR A 10 5.91 11.38 -4.07
C TYR A 10 4.53 10.75 -4.35
N SER A 11 4.15 10.64 -5.63
CA SER A 11 3.00 9.82 -6.01
C SER A 11 3.36 8.34 -5.89
N TYR A 12 2.75 7.67 -4.92
CA TYR A 12 2.80 6.23 -4.78
C TYR A 12 1.58 5.60 -5.46
N THR A 13 1.80 4.55 -6.23
CA THR A 13 0.76 3.72 -6.82
C THR A 13 0.88 2.33 -6.23
N VAL A 14 -0.17 1.89 -5.54
CA VAL A 14 -0.26 0.53 -5.01
C VAL A 14 -1.27 -0.24 -5.87
N ARG A 15 -0.88 -1.40 -6.39
CA ARG A 15 -1.73 -2.24 -7.25
C ARG A 15 -1.72 -3.68 -6.76
N GLU A 16 -2.88 -4.32 -6.83
CA GLU A 16 -3.03 -5.77 -6.69
C GLU A 16 -3.10 -6.39 -8.09
N LEU A 17 -2.23 -7.36 -8.35
CA LEU A 17 -2.20 -8.14 -9.58
C LEU A 17 -3.29 -9.22 -9.55
N GLU A 18 -3.63 -9.79 -10.71
CA GLU A 18 -4.64 -10.85 -10.83
C GLU A 18 -4.33 -12.08 -9.95
N ASN A 19 -3.05 -12.38 -9.72
CA ASN A 19 -2.62 -13.47 -8.85
C ASN A 19 -2.66 -13.13 -7.34
N GLY A 20 -3.09 -11.91 -6.97
CA GLY A 20 -3.13 -11.42 -5.59
C GLY A 20 -1.80 -10.89 -5.06
N SER A 21 -0.77 -10.75 -5.89
CA SER A 21 0.49 -10.08 -5.51
C SER A 21 0.30 -8.57 -5.45
N ILE A 22 1.06 -7.90 -4.59
CA ILE A 22 1.03 -6.44 -4.46
C ILE A 22 2.31 -5.84 -5.00
N GLU A 23 2.14 -4.86 -5.88
CA GLU A 23 3.21 -4.03 -6.39
C GLU A 23 3.06 -2.60 -5.91
N VAL A 24 4.19 -1.96 -5.62
CA VAL A 24 4.26 -0.55 -5.27
C VAL A 24 5.15 0.13 -6.29
N GLU A 25 4.63 1.18 -6.91
CA GLU A 25 5.36 2.03 -7.83
C GLU A 25 5.49 3.43 -7.24
N GLN A 26 6.67 4.03 -7.34
CA GLN A 26 6.91 5.42 -6.96
C GLN A 26 7.51 6.13 -8.16
N ALA A 27 6.88 7.21 -8.61
CA ALA A 27 7.37 8.02 -9.74
C ALA A 27 7.73 7.21 -11.00
N GLY A 28 6.97 6.14 -11.31
CA GLY A 28 7.21 5.27 -12.46
C GLY A 28 8.19 4.11 -12.22
N ALA A 29 8.79 4.00 -11.02
CA ALA A 29 9.70 2.91 -10.68
C ALA A 29 9.05 1.90 -9.70
N LEU A 30 9.13 0.61 -10.03
CA LEU A 30 8.70 -0.48 -9.14
C LEU A 30 9.62 -0.58 -7.93
N LEU A 31 9.04 -0.52 -6.73
CA LEU A 31 9.75 -0.65 -5.45
C LEU A 31 9.71 -2.10 -4.99
N VAL A 32 10.88 -2.75 -5.03
CA VAL A 32 11.09 -4.13 -4.58
C VAL A 32 12.18 -4.14 -3.49
N PRO A 33 11.91 -4.70 -2.29
CA PRO A 33 10.67 -5.34 -1.87
C PRO A 33 9.56 -4.32 -1.51
N ALA A 34 8.31 -4.64 -1.86
CA ALA A 34 7.16 -3.76 -1.62
C ALA A 34 6.80 -3.57 -0.12
N LYS A 35 7.04 -4.59 0.72
CA LYS A 35 6.64 -4.65 2.13
C LYS A 35 7.10 -3.46 2.99
N PRO A 36 8.38 -3.04 3.01
CA PRO A 36 8.82 -1.88 3.79
C PRO A 36 8.10 -0.59 3.38
N THR A 37 7.88 -0.37 2.08
CA THR A 37 7.16 0.80 1.57
C THR A 37 5.70 0.79 2.00
N LEU A 38 5.02 -0.35 1.87
CA LEU A 38 3.64 -0.52 2.35
C LEU A 38 3.53 -0.26 3.85
N ARG A 39 4.51 -0.70 4.67
CA ARG A 39 4.52 -0.40 6.11
C ARG A 39 4.66 1.11 6.37
N GLY A 40 5.50 1.80 5.61
CA GLY A 40 5.62 3.26 5.69
C GLY A 40 4.32 3.97 5.34
N LEU A 41 3.64 3.54 4.27
CA LEU A 41 2.35 4.07 3.85
C LEU A 41 1.26 3.82 4.89
N ALA A 42 1.14 2.58 5.38
CA ALA A 42 0.17 2.23 6.42
C ALA A 42 0.33 3.10 7.68
N ARG A 43 1.58 3.34 8.13
CA ARG A 43 1.84 4.23 9.27
C ARG A 43 1.42 5.68 8.99
N ARG A 44 1.64 6.18 7.77
CA ARG A 44 1.23 7.54 7.37
C ARG A 44 -0.29 7.68 7.26
N LEU A 45 -0.97 6.62 6.86
CA LEU A 45 -2.43 6.53 6.74
C LEU A 45 -3.12 6.11 8.06
N HIS A 46 -2.36 5.97 9.15
CA HIS A 46 -2.86 5.46 10.44
C HIS A 46 -3.58 4.09 10.35
N LEU A 47 -3.18 3.25 9.41
CA LEU A 47 -3.69 1.88 9.25
C LEU A 47 -2.97 0.91 10.20
N SER A 48 -3.71 -0.09 10.69
CA SER A 48 -3.16 -1.14 11.53
C SER A 48 -2.12 -1.97 10.75
N LEU A 49 -0.99 -2.27 11.39
CA LEU A 49 0.00 -3.21 10.85
C LEU A 49 -0.28 -4.67 11.24
N LEU A 50 -1.30 -4.89 12.08
CA LEU A 50 -1.69 -6.18 12.62
C LEU A 50 -3.08 -6.57 12.11
N ASN A 51 -3.29 -7.86 11.91
CA ASN A 51 -4.62 -8.41 11.67
C ASN A 51 -5.43 -8.55 12.98
N SER A 52 -6.67 -9.00 12.88
CA SER A 52 -7.57 -9.19 14.03
C SER A 52 -7.04 -10.18 15.09
N ASN A 53 -6.09 -11.04 14.73
CA ASN A 53 -5.45 -11.99 15.64
C ASN A 53 -4.16 -11.42 16.27
N GLY A 54 -3.83 -10.15 16.04
CA GLY A 54 -2.60 -9.51 16.52
C GLY A 54 -1.34 -9.86 15.74
N ASN A 55 -1.45 -10.60 14.62
CA ASN A 55 -0.30 -10.99 13.82
C ASN A 55 0.05 -9.92 12.77
N PRO A 56 1.33 -9.71 12.43
CA PRO A 56 1.73 -8.77 11.38
C PRO A 56 1.10 -9.08 10.03
N LEU A 57 0.56 -8.07 9.36
CA LEU A 57 0.04 -8.20 8.00
C LEU A 57 1.18 -8.57 7.03
N ASN A 58 0.88 -9.51 6.14
CA ASN A 58 1.76 -9.81 5.02
C ASN A 58 1.62 -8.73 3.91
N THR A 59 2.48 -8.78 2.90
CA THR A 59 2.51 -7.79 1.81
C THR A 59 1.15 -7.68 1.11
N ARG A 60 0.47 -8.80 0.89
CA ARG A 60 -0.86 -8.85 0.26
C ARG A 60 -1.91 -8.13 1.08
N GLN A 61 -2.06 -8.54 2.34
CA GLN A 61 -3.07 -7.97 3.24
C GLN A 61 -2.84 -6.48 3.47
N LEU A 62 -1.58 -6.08 3.66
CA LEU A 62 -1.21 -4.69 3.86
C LEU A 62 -1.50 -3.84 2.60
N GLY A 63 -1.22 -4.39 1.42
CA GLY A 63 -1.53 -3.75 0.14
C GLY A 63 -3.02 -3.56 -0.08
N SER A 64 -3.84 -4.61 0.08
CA SER A 64 -5.29 -4.51 -0.09
C SER A 64 -5.92 -3.52 0.91
N GLN A 65 -5.41 -3.45 2.15
CA GLN A 65 -5.88 -2.49 3.14
C GLN A 65 -5.57 -1.04 2.74
N ILE A 66 -4.37 -0.77 2.22
CA ILE A 66 -3.99 0.55 1.72
C ILE A 66 -4.84 0.92 0.50
N ILE A 67 -5.01 0.02 -0.48
CA ILE A 67 -5.83 0.27 -1.66
C ILE A 67 -7.27 0.63 -1.26
N LYS A 68 -7.86 -0.12 -0.32
CA LYS A 68 -9.19 0.17 0.20
C LYS A 68 -9.26 1.56 0.83
N SER A 69 -8.31 1.88 1.71
CA SER A 69 -8.23 3.19 2.37
C SER A 69 -8.04 4.36 1.39
N LEU A 70 -7.39 4.14 0.24
CA LEU A 70 -7.18 5.16 -0.79
C LEU A 70 -8.34 5.24 -1.80
N SER A 71 -9.20 4.23 -1.88
CA SER A 71 -10.35 4.19 -2.79
C SER A 71 -11.66 4.64 -2.15
N GLU A 72 -11.74 4.67 -0.82
CA GLU A 72 -12.90 5.15 -0.07
C GLU A 72 -12.87 6.68 0.17
N VAL A 73 -12.06 7.43 -0.62
CA VAL A 73 -11.89 8.89 -0.53
C VAL A 73 -12.30 9.59 -1.82
#